data_AF-A0A833E8H2-F1
#
_entry.id   AF-A0A833E8H2-F1
#
_cell.length_a   1.000
_cell.length_b   1.000
_cell.length_c   1.000
_cell.angle_alpha   90.00
_cell.angle_beta   90.00
_cell.angle_gamma   90.00
#
_symmetry.space_group_name_H-M   'P 1'
#
loop_
_entity.id
_entity.type
_entity.pdbx_description
1 polymer ?
#
loop_
_entity_poly.entity_id
_entity_poly.type
_entity_poly.pdbx_seq_one_letter_code
_entity_poly.pdbx_strand_id
1 'polypeptide(L)'
;MAKSVVITPMGALYEFIVARGSTYEELRRWGCKPIHSHGIDEYDYMLTEKQELAVIYAYLMGYYSFPRRISLKGLASKLGLSVSTLAELLRRAEAKIIDAFVRHELPHYIVGRALYGNRQTSIVEERLSSRHRVEERAKTGAEIEEAAEAAAA
;
A
#
# COMPACT_ATOMS: atom_id res chain seq x y z
N MET A 1 -19.13 -13.04 2.88
CA MET A 1 -19.05 -12.69 1.44
C MET A 1 -17.60 -12.75 1.02
N ALA A 2 -17.27 -12.96 -0.26
CA ALA A 2 -15.86 -12.95 -0.70
C ALA A 2 -15.67 -12.00 -1.88
N LYS A 3 -14.64 -11.16 -1.80
CA LYS A 3 -14.19 -10.34 -2.93
C LYS A 3 -13.24 -11.21 -3.75
N SER A 4 -13.58 -11.47 -5.00
CA SER A 4 -12.80 -12.32 -5.89
C SER A 4 -12.55 -11.71 -7.23
N VAL A 5 -11.39 -12.00 -7.79
CA VAL A 5 -10.98 -11.51 -9.10
C VAL A 5 -10.79 -12.67 -10.04
N VAL A 6 -11.37 -12.52 -11.23
CA VAL A 6 -11.44 -13.53 -12.26
C VAL A 6 -10.85 -13.00 -13.54
N ILE A 7 -10.13 -13.87 -14.25
CA ILE A 7 -9.55 -13.59 -15.55
C ILE A 7 -10.19 -14.47 -16.63
N THR A 8 -10.59 -13.85 -17.73
CA THR A 8 -11.15 -14.56 -18.89
C THR A 8 -10.04 -15.05 -19.82
N PRO A 9 -10.32 -16.02 -20.72
CA PRO A 9 -9.33 -16.52 -21.69
C PRO A 9 -8.75 -15.43 -22.62
N MET A 10 -9.49 -14.33 -22.83
CA MET A 10 -9.05 -13.18 -23.63
C MET A 10 -8.30 -12.10 -22.81
N GLY A 11 -8.10 -12.32 -21.51
CA GLY A 11 -7.36 -11.41 -20.63
C GLY A 11 -8.19 -10.28 -20.01
N ALA A 12 -9.52 -10.33 -20.09
CA ALA A 12 -10.39 -9.38 -19.40
C ALA A 12 -10.48 -9.70 -17.90
N LEU A 13 -10.52 -8.64 -17.07
CA LEU A 13 -10.52 -8.71 -15.61
C LEU A 13 -11.91 -8.32 -15.09
N TYR A 14 -12.51 -9.19 -14.27
CA TYR A 14 -13.74 -8.89 -13.55
C TYR A 14 -13.50 -9.01 -12.04
N GLU A 15 -13.81 -7.94 -11.32
CA GLU A 15 -13.89 -7.96 -9.87
C GLU A 15 -15.33 -8.29 -9.46
N PHE A 16 -15.50 -9.43 -8.80
CA PHE A 16 -16.79 -9.90 -8.33
C PHE A 16 -16.84 -9.83 -6.80
N ILE A 17 -17.85 -9.15 -6.28
CA ILE A 17 -18.29 -9.32 -4.89
C ILE A 17 -19.22 -10.54 -4.90
N VAL A 18 -18.66 -11.74 -4.72
CA VAL A 18 -19.42 -12.99 -4.82
C VAL A 18 -20.00 -13.35 -3.47
N ALA A 19 -21.33 -13.35 -3.37
CA ALA A 19 -22.05 -13.67 -2.14
C ALA A 19 -22.28 -15.18 -1.94
N ARG A 20 -22.15 -16.03 -2.97
CA ARG A 20 -22.43 -17.49 -2.89
C ARG A 20 -21.38 -18.36 -3.58
N GLY A 21 -21.03 -19.49 -2.95
CA GLY A 21 -20.04 -20.45 -3.45
C GLY A 21 -20.36 -21.04 -4.82
N SER A 22 -21.64 -21.24 -5.14
CA SER A 22 -22.11 -21.82 -6.42
C SER A 22 -21.69 -21.00 -7.65
N THR A 23 -21.54 -19.68 -7.52
CA THR A 23 -21.08 -18.81 -8.62
C THR A 23 -19.63 -19.11 -9.01
N TYR A 24 -18.77 -19.54 -8.09
CA TYR A 24 -17.40 -19.92 -8.42
C TYR A 24 -17.33 -21.16 -9.29
N GLU A 25 -18.24 -22.12 -9.08
CA GLU A 25 -18.27 -23.35 -9.87
C GLU A 25 -18.67 -23.07 -11.32
N GLU A 26 -19.66 -22.20 -11.54
CA GLU A 26 -20.04 -21.76 -12.89
C GLU A 26 -18.92 -21.01 -13.61
N LEU A 27 -18.24 -20.10 -12.91
CA LEU A 27 -17.08 -19.40 -13.46
C LEU A 27 -15.99 -20.39 -13.89
N ARG A 28 -15.68 -21.39 -13.06
CA ARG A 28 -14.72 -22.44 -13.43
C ARG A 28 -15.16 -23.21 -14.67
N ARG A 29 -16.45 -23.52 -14.82
CA ARG A 29 -17.00 -24.19 -16.02
C ARG A 29 -16.82 -23.35 -17.28
N TRP A 30 -16.82 -22.02 -17.16
CA TRP A 30 -16.55 -21.10 -18.27
C TRP A 30 -15.05 -20.92 -18.56
N GLY A 31 -14.18 -21.69 -17.91
CA GLY A 31 -12.72 -21.62 -18.07
C GLY A 31 -12.08 -20.48 -17.29
N CYS A 32 -12.85 -19.75 -16.50
CA CYS A 32 -12.35 -18.68 -15.66
C CYS A 32 -11.60 -19.25 -14.45
N LYS A 33 -10.41 -18.71 -14.19
CA LYS A 33 -9.59 -19.10 -13.03
C LYS A 33 -9.64 -17.99 -11.97
N PRO A 34 -10.06 -18.29 -10.73
CA PRO A 34 -9.93 -17.32 -9.64
C PRO A 34 -8.43 -17.14 -9.34
N ILE A 35 -7.97 -15.89 -9.37
CA ILE A 35 -6.56 -15.55 -9.13
C ILE A 35 -6.35 -14.86 -7.78
N HIS A 36 -7.42 -14.33 -7.20
CA HIS A 36 -7.44 -13.74 -5.88
C HIS A 36 -8.84 -13.92 -5.27
N SER A 37 -8.89 -14.26 -3.99
CA SER A 37 -10.12 -14.36 -3.20
C SER A 37 -9.79 -13.97 -1.77
N HIS A 38 -10.61 -13.12 -1.18
CA HIS A 38 -10.53 -12.83 0.25
C HIS A 38 -11.91 -12.81 0.90
N GLY A 39 -12.00 -13.39 2.10
CA GLY A 39 -13.16 -13.23 2.99
C GLY A 39 -13.41 -11.77 3.36
N ILE A 40 -14.65 -11.33 3.16
CA ILE A 40 -15.14 -10.03 3.63
C ILE A 40 -15.62 -10.26 5.06
N ASP A 41 -14.69 -10.20 6.02
CA ASP A 41 -15.04 -9.80 7.37
C ASP A 41 -14.84 -8.28 7.45
N GLU A 42 -15.95 -7.54 7.35
CA GLU A 42 -15.96 -6.06 7.36
C GLU A 42 -15.30 -5.47 8.62
N TYR A 43 -15.15 -6.26 9.68
CA TYR A 43 -14.64 -5.82 10.98
C TYR A 43 -13.11 -5.85 11.12
N ASP A 44 -12.39 -6.66 10.33
CA ASP A 44 -10.95 -6.84 10.55
C ASP A 44 -10.11 -5.61 10.15
N TYR A 45 -10.62 -4.81 9.21
CA TYR A 45 -9.92 -3.62 8.67
C TYR A 45 -10.42 -2.32 9.28
N MET A 46 -11.50 -2.34 10.06
CA MET A 46 -12.02 -1.14 10.69
C MET A 46 -11.07 -0.71 11.81
N LEU A 47 -10.53 0.49 11.70
CA LEU A 47 -9.75 1.08 12.78
C LEU A 47 -10.66 1.23 14.00
N THR A 48 -10.12 0.96 15.19
CA THR A 48 -10.81 1.43 16.40
C THR A 48 -10.75 2.95 16.43
N GLU A 49 -11.68 3.61 17.12
CA GLU A 49 -11.68 5.06 17.28
C GLU A 49 -10.32 5.59 17.75
N LYS A 50 -9.67 4.91 18.72
CA LYS A 50 -8.33 5.28 19.19
C LYS A 50 -7.25 5.15 18.12
N GLN A 51 -7.33 4.11 17.28
CA GLN A 51 -6.39 3.89 16.17
C GLN A 51 -6.57 4.96 15.09
N GLU A 52 -7.81 5.26 14.72
CA GLU A 52 -8.17 6.28 13.74
C GLU A 52 -7.69 7.67 14.20
N LEU A 53 -8.06 8.07 15.41
CA LEU A 53 -7.64 9.36 15.97
C LEU A 53 -6.12 9.48 16.08
N ALA A 54 -5.42 8.39 16.44
CA ALA A 54 -3.95 8.41 16.50
C ALA A 54 -3.31 8.63 15.13
N VAL A 55 -3.81 7.96 14.08
CA VAL A 55 -3.31 8.15 12.70
C VAL A 55 -3.62 9.55 12.20
N ILE A 56 -4.84 10.04 12.39
CA ILE A 56 -5.24 11.41 12.02
C ILE A 56 -4.34 12.43 12.72
N TYR A 57 -4.15 12.30 14.03
CA TYR A 57 -3.32 13.21 14.80
C TYR A 57 -1.85 13.17 14.34
N ALA A 58 -1.30 11.98 14.10
CA ALA A 58 0.04 11.81 13.55
C ALA A 58 0.18 12.50 12.18
N TYR A 59 -0.79 12.31 11.28
CA TYR A 59 -0.83 12.98 9.98
C TYR A 59 -0.85 14.50 10.10
N LEU A 60 -1.77 15.06 10.91
CA LEU A 60 -1.90 16.50 11.12
C LEU A 60 -0.63 17.13 11.72
N MET A 61 0.11 16.38 12.54
CA MET A 61 1.38 16.82 13.10
C MET A 61 2.57 16.64 12.18
N GLY A 62 2.35 16.14 10.96
CA GLY A 62 3.38 15.92 9.95
C GLY A 62 4.32 14.77 10.29
N TYR A 63 3.83 13.77 11.03
CA TYR A 63 4.56 12.53 11.30
C TYR A 63 4.81 11.73 10.02
N TYR A 64 3.84 11.73 9.11
CA TYR A 64 3.89 11.05 7.81
C TYR A 64 4.29 11.98 6.65
N SER A 65 4.66 13.23 6.92
CA SER A 65 5.10 14.18 5.89
C SER A 65 6.53 13.92 5.43
N PHE A 66 6.85 14.35 4.20
CA PHE A 66 8.22 14.42 3.70
C PHE A 66 8.58 15.88 3.35
N PRO A 67 9.56 16.51 4.03
CA PRO A 67 10.30 16.00 5.19
C PRO A 67 9.42 15.86 6.44
N ARG A 68 9.83 14.98 7.35
CA ARG A 68 9.08 14.69 8.58
C ARG A 68 9.14 15.88 9.54
N ARG A 69 7.97 16.37 9.98
CA ARG A 69 7.85 17.59 10.81
C ARG A 69 7.83 17.31 12.32
N ILE A 70 7.51 16.08 12.74
CA ILE A 70 7.54 15.65 14.14
C ILE A 70 8.06 14.22 14.30
N SER A 71 8.85 13.99 15.34
CA SER A 71 9.31 12.64 15.70
C SER A 71 8.22 11.88 16.48
N LEU A 72 8.34 10.54 16.53
CA LEU A 72 7.45 9.70 17.34
C LEU A 72 7.51 10.07 18.82
N LYS A 73 8.71 10.40 19.30
CA LYS A 73 8.93 10.89 20.67
C LYS A 73 8.18 12.20 20.92
N GLY A 74 8.28 13.16 20.00
CA GLY A 74 7.56 14.44 20.11
C GLY A 74 6.04 14.27 20.09
N LEU A 75 5.53 13.36 19.26
CA LEU A 75 4.12 13.02 19.19
C LEU A 75 3.62 12.37 20.50
N ALA A 76 4.40 11.43 21.05
CA ALA A 76 4.09 10.76 22.31
C ALA A 76 4.06 11.75 23.48
N SER A 77 5.01 12.67 23.56
CA SER A 77 5.03 13.74 24.56
C SER A 77 3.79 14.65 24.48
N LYS A 78 3.31 14.98 23.27
CA LYS A 78 2.09 15.79 23.10
C LYS A 78 0.82 15.08 23.57
N LEU A 79 0.78 13.75 23.47
CA LEU A 79 -0.36 12.93 23.89
C LEU A 79 -0.27 12.43 25.34
N GLY A 80 0.82 12.74 26.06
CA GLY A 80 1.07 12.20 27.40
C GLY A 80 1.24 10.68 27.43
N LEU A 81 1.67 10.07 26.31
CA LEU A 81 1.87 8.64 26.16
C LEU A 81 3.35 8.28 26.21
N SER A 82 3.64 7.02 26.55
CA SER A 82 4.97 6.47 26.31
C SER A 82 5.21 6.31 24.79
N VAL A 83 6.48 6.40 24.38
CA VAL A 83 6.86 6.21 22.97
C VAL A 83 6.45 4.81 22.48
N SER A 84 6.60 3.77 23.30
CA SER A 84 6.23 2.40 22.95
C SER A 84 4.72 2.23 22.80
N THR A 85 3.92 2.84 23.67
CA THR A 85 2.45 2.79 23.58
C THR A 85 1.95 3.42 22.27
N LEU A 86 2.47 4.60 21.92
CA LEU A 86 2.08 5.26 20.68
C LEU A 86 2.58 4.48 19.45
N ALA A 87 3.80 3.91 19.51
CA ALA A 87 4.33 3.08 18.45
C ALA A 87 3.45 1.85 18.18
N GLU A 88 3.00 1.16 19.23
CA GLU A 88 2.13 0.00 19.11
C GLU A 88 0.76 0.39 18.52
N LEU A 89 0.17 1.48 19.03
CA LEU A 89 -1.12 1.96 18.55
C LEU A 89 -1.10 2.31 17.06
N LEU A 90 -0.09 3.08 16.63
CA LEU A 90 0.10 3.43 15.22
C LEU A 90 0.38 2.19 14.38
N ARG A 91 1.26 1.29 14.82
CA ARG A 91 1.59 0.07 14.06
C ARG A 91 0.36 -0.82 13.82
N ARG A 92 -0.50 -0.97 14.83
CA ARG A 92 -1.75 -1.75 14.70
C ARG A 92 -2.74 -1.07 13.75
N ALA A 93 -2.80 0.26 13.77
CA ALA A 93 -3.63 1.03 12.83
C ALA A 93 -3.09 0.93 11.40
N GLU A 94 -1.79 1.18 11.21
CA GLU A 94 -1.07 1.09 9.93
C GLU A 94 -1.19 -0.31 9.32
N ALA A 95 -1.07 -1.38 10.11
CA ALA A 95 -1.26 -2.74 9.61
C ALA A 95 -2.63 -2.95 8.96
N LYS A 96 -3.71 -2.43 9.58
CA LYS A 96 -5.06 -2.49 9.01
C LYS A 96 -5.21 -1.67 7.73
N ILE A 97 -4.62 -0.46 7.71
CA ILE A 97 -4.64 0.42 6.54
C ILE A 97 -3.88 -0.22 5.37
N ILE A 98 -2.69 -0.76 5.64
CA ILE A 98 -1.86 -1.45 4.64
C ILE A 98 -2.60 -2.66 4.11
N ASP A 99 -3.23 -3.46 4.97
CA ASP A 99 -3.95 -4.65 4.53
C ASP A 99 -5.16 -4.29 3.66
N ALA A 100 -5.92 -3.25 4.02
CA ALA A 100 -6.99 -2.72 3.19
C ALA A 100 -6.49 -2.23 1.82
N PHE A 101 -5.39 -1.48 1.79
CA PHE A 101 -4.75 -1.02 0.56
C PHE A 101 -4.26 -2.19 -0.30
N VAL A 102 -3.56 -3.15 0.29
CA VAL A 102 -3.01 -4.33 -0.41
C VAL A 102 -4.14 -5.16 -1.00
N ARG A 103 -5.25 -5.38 -0.30
CA ARG A 103 -6.41 -6.10 -0.88
C ARG A 103 -6.99 -5.42 -2.10
N HIS A 104 -7.00 -4.09 -2.10
CA HIS A 104 -7.49 -3.33 -3.23
C HIS A 104 -6.53 -3.43 -4.42
N GLU A 105 -5.23 -3.27 -4.20
CA GLU A 105 -4.25 -3.19 -5.28
C GLU A 105 -3.74 -4.56 -5.77
N LEU A 106 -3.61 -5.54 -4.88
CA LEU A 106 -2.96 -6.82 -5.14
C LEU A 106 -3.58 -7.58 -6.33
N PRO A 107 -4.91 -7.60 -6.55
CA PRO A 107 -5.45 -8.26 -7.73
C PRO A 107 -4.91 -7.69 -9.04
N HIS A 108 -4.74 -6.38 -9.14
CA HIS A 108 -4.16 -5.74 -10.34
C HIS A 108 -2.70 -6.17 -10.57
N TYR A 109 -1.92 -6.34 -9.50
CA TYR A 109 -0.56 -6.89 -9.59
C TYR A 109 -0.53 -8.37 -9.98
N ILE A 110 -1.41 -9.19 -9.39
CA ILE A 110 -1.48 -10.64 -9.66
C ILE A 110 -1.87 -10.90 -11.12
N VAL A 111 -2.75 -10.08 -11.71
CA VAL A 111 -3.19 -10.23 -13.11
C VAL A 111 -2.01 -10.19 -14.07
N GLY A 112 -1.13 -9.21 -13.90
CA GLY A 112 0.05 -9.11 -14.75
C GLY A 112 0.93 -10.36 -14.64
N ARG A 113 1.12 -10.89 -13.42
CA ARG A 113 1.85 -12.15 -13.22
C ARG A 113 1.14 -13.35 -13.85
N ALA A 114 -0.18 -13.42 -13.74
CA ALA A 114 -0.98 -14.51 -14.29
C ALA A 114 -1.00 -14.52 -15.83
N LEU A 115 -1.01 -13.34 -16.47
CA LEU A 115 -1.01 -13.18 -17.92
C LEU A 115 0.38 -13.26 -18.55
N TYR A 116 1.38 -12.66 -17.92
CA TYR A 116 2.72 -12.48 -18.49
C TYR A 116 3.81 -13.35 -17.84
N GLY A 117 3.46 -14.18 -16.86
CA GLY A 117 4.36 -15.09 -16.16
C GLY A 117 5.34 -14.38 -15.21
N ASN A 118 6.49 -15.01 -14.92
CA ASN A 118 7.50 -14.48 -13.97
C ASN A 118 8.14 -13.14 -14.38
N ARG A 119 7.80 -12.60 -15.58
CA ARG A 119 8.29 -11.29 -16.05
C ARG A 119 7.82 -10.13 -15.15
N GLN A 120 6.72 -10.28 -14.41
CA GLN A 120 6.13 -9.20 -13.60
C GLN A 120 6.94 -8.84 -12.34
N THR A 121 7.57 -9.81 -11.66
CA THR A 121 8.39 -9.53 -10.46
C THR A 121 9.55 -8.61 -10.82
N SER A 122 10.19 -8.90 -11.96
CA SER A 122 11.25 -8.07 -12.53
C SER A 122 10.74 -6.66 -12.86
N ILE A 123 9.50 -6.48 -13.32
CA ILE A 123 8.93 -5.15 -13.63
C ILE A 123 8.75 -4.29 -12.38
N VAL A 124 8.29 -4.85 -11.25
CA VAL A 124 8.13 -4.08 -10.01
C VAL A 124 9.49 -3.63 -9.48
N GLU A 125 10.44 -4.55 -9.40
CA GLU A 125 11.81 -4.27 -8.98
C GLU A 125 12.48 -3.27 -9.93
N GLU A 126 12.31 -3.43 -11.25
CA GLU A 126 12.83 -2.53 -12.27
C GLU A 126 12.22 -1.13 -12.18
N ARG A 127 10.90 -1.00 -11.99
CA ARG A 127 10.22 0.31 -11.87
C ARG A 127 10.58 1.04 -10.58
N LEU A 128 10.76 0.33 -9.47
CA LEU A 128 11.18 0.94 -8.20
C LEU A 128 12.67 1.31 -8.24
N SER A 129 13.54 0.46 -8.79
CA SER A 129 14.97 0.74 -8.93
C SER A 129 15.28 1.85 -9.96
N SER A 130 14.52 1.93 -11.06
CA SER A 130 14.67 3.00 -12.05
C SER A 130 14.20 4.37 -11.53
N ARG A 131 13.16 4.42 -10.68
CA ARG A 131 12.80 5.65 -9.94
C ARG A 131 13.89 6.09 -8.97
N HIS A 132 14.55 5.15 -8.29
CA HIS A 132 15.66 5.46 -7.38
C HIS A 132 16.82 6.17 -8.11
N ARG A 133 17.17 5.72 -9.32
CA ARG A 133 18.20 6.38 -10.16
C ARG A 133 17.85 7.80 -10.61
N VAL A 134 16.56 8.09 -10.80
CA VAL A 134 16.10 9.43 -11.20
C VAL A 134 16.11 10.38 -10.00
N GLU A 135 15.65 9.92 -8.83
CA GLU A 135 15.66 10.70 -7.58
C GLU A 135 17.08 10.96 -7.07
N GLU A 136 17.98 9.98 -7.18
CA GLU A 136 19.39 10.11 -6.79
C GLU A 136 20.12 11.10 -7.71
N ARG A 137 19.90 11.05 -9.03
CA ARG A 137 20.43 12.05 -9.98
C ARG A 137 19.85 13.45 -9.75
N ALA A 138 18.58 13.57 -9.37
CA ALA A 138 17.96 14.86 -9.06
C ALA A 138 18.53 15.47 -7.76
N LYS A 139 18.79 14.65 -6.73
CA LYS A 139 19.48 15.09 -5.51
C LYS A 139 20.92 15.50 -5.78
N THR A 140 21.69 14.68 -6.49
CA THR A 140 23.08 15.02 -6.84
C THR A 140 23.16 16.25 -7.73
N GLY A 141 22.20 16.45 -8.64
CA GLY A 141 22.08 17.67 -9.44
C GLY A 141 21.84 18.92 -8.59
N ALA A 142 20.89 18.86 -7.66
CA ALA A 142 20.58 19.97 -6.75
C ALA A 142 21.76 20.31 -5.81
N GLU A 143 22.47 19.29 -5.30
CA GLU A 143 23.67 19.48 -4.46
C GLU A 143 24.84 20.08 -5.25
N ILE A 144 24.99 19.75 -6.53
CA ILE A 144 26.01 20.34 -7.41
C ILE A 144 25.67 21.80 -7.75
N GLU A 145 24.40 22.11 -7.99
CA GLU A 145 23.93 23.46 -8.30
C GLU A 145 24.07 24.39 -7.08
N GLU A 146 23.71 23.92 -5.89
CA GLU A 146 23.89 24.65 -4.62
C GLU A 146 25.38 24.87 -4.29
N ALA A 147 26.25 23.89 -4.58
CA ALA A 147 27.69 24.05 -4.42
C ALA A 147 28.32 25.02 -5.45
N ALA A 148 27.77 25.09 -6.66
CA ALA A 148 28.23 26.01 -7.70
C ALA A 148 27.83 27.46 -7.40
N GLU A 149 26.62 27.70 -6.89
CA GLU A 149 26.18 29.03 -6.43
C GLU A 149 26.99 29.52 -5.23
N ALA A 150 27.30 28.64 -4.28
CA ALA A 150 28.12 28.98 -3.11
C ALA A 150 29.59 29.30 -3.47
N ALA A 151 30.12 28.77 -4.58
CA ALA A 151 31.46 29.06 -5.05
C ALA A 151 31.54 30.33 -5.94
N ALA A 152 30.39 30.85 -6.39
CA ALA A 152 30.29 32.05 -7.22
C ALA A 152 29.98 33.33 -6.41
N ALA A 153 29.72 33.20 -5.11
CA ALA A 153 29.51 34.29 -4.14
C ALA A 153 30.77 34.59 -3.33
#